data_AF-A0A833QTB8-F1
#
_entry.id   AF-A0A833QTB8-F1
#
_cell.length_a   1.000
_cell.length_b   1.000
_cell.length_c   1.000
_cell.angle_alpha   90.00
_cell.angle_beta   90.00
_cell.angle_gamma   90.00
#
_symmetry.space_group_name_H-M   'P 1'
#
loop_
_entity.id
_entity.type
_entity.pdbx_description
1 polymer ?
#
loop_
_entity_poly.entity_id
_entity_poly.type
_entity_poly.pdbx_seq_one_letter_code
_entity_poly.pdbx_strand_id
1 'polypeptide(L)'
;MEDSSLEPPEEFTCPISGLLMADPVIVSTGHTFERGCILACVDLGFTPSLLFPCLDLSAISKPSSLPLFPNINLKTAILNWCTKTGFPKPFPITQVAAREIVRGLIAREKIPAAESAQLMNTTSLQNSNRHNSEFLILHHCK
;
A
#
# COMPACT_ATOMS: atom_id res chain seq x y z
N MET A 1 8.37 10.72 -30.16
CA MET A 1 7.32 11.31 -29.31
C MET A 1 7.33 10.44 -28.07
N GLU A 2 8.09 10.83 -27.04
CA GLU A 2 8.11 10.11 -25.77
C GLU A 2 6.68 9.97 -25.24
N ASP A 3 6.28 8.73 -24.97
CA ASP A 3 5.16 8.39 -24.10
C ASP A 3 5.52 8.85 -22.67
N SER A 4 5.29 10.13 -22.38
CA SER A 4 5.35 10.63 -21.02
C SER A 4 4.16 10.05 -20.29
N SER A 5 4.38 8.97 -19.53
CA SER A 5 3.37 8.34 -18.68
C SER A 5 2.65 9.41 -17.87
N LEU A 6 1.39 9.67 -18.22
CA LEU A 6 0.53 10.62 -17.50
C LEU A 6 0.27 10.06 -16.11
N GLU A 7 1.04 10.49 -15.12
CA GLU A 7 0.84 10.11 -13.73
C GLU A 7 -0.19 11.03 -13.06
N PRO A 8 -1.09 10.48 -12.22
CA PRO A 8 -1.99 11.30 -11.43
C PRO A 8 -1.21 12.14 -10.41
N PRO A 9 -1.62 13.40 -10.17
CA PRO A 9 -1.12 14.17 -9.05
C PRO A 9 -1.23 13.39 -7.73
N GLU A 10 -0.21 13.51 -6.87
CA GLU A 10 -0.16 12.76 -5.60
C GLU A 10 -1.40 13.03 -4.74
N GLU A 11 -1.95 14.25 -4.76
CA GLU A 11 -3.15 14.62 -4.00
C GLU A 11 -4.41 13.85 -4.44
N PHE A 12 -4.41 13.21 -5.60
CA PHE A 12 -5.51 12.38 -6.10
C PHE A 12 -5.36 10.91 -5.73
N THR A 13 -4.18 10.50 -5.29
CA THR A 13 -3.87 9.13 -4.91
C THR A 13 -4.12 8.89 -3.42
N CYS A 14 -4.63 7.72 -3.08
CA CYS A 14 -4.82 7.34 -1.69
C CYS A 14 -3.48 6.96 -1.06
N PRO A 15 -3.07 7.57 0.07
CA PRO A 15 -1.81 7.24 0.73
C PRO A 15 -1.67 5.78 1.19
N ILE A 16 -2.78 5.04 1.29
CA ILE A 16 -2.79 3.63 1.70
C ILE A 16 -2.64 2.72 0.47
N SER A 17 -3.50 2.88 -0.54
CA SER A 17 -3.47 1.99 -1.70
C SER A 17 -2.48 2.39 -2.78
N GLY A 18 -2.03 3.64 -2.81
CA GLY A 18 -1.28 4.22 -3.93
C GLY A 18 -2.11 4.36 -5.20
N LEU A 19 -3.44 4.15 -5.13
CA LEU A 19 -4.34 4.20 -6.27
C LEU A 19 -5.15 5.50 -6.28
N LEU A 20 -5.59 5.90 -7.47
CA LEU A 20 -6.48 7.03 -7.66
C LEU A 20 -7.78 6.85 -6.86
N MET A 21 -8.18 7.87 -6.09
CA MET A 21 -9.35 7.79 -5.20
C MET A 21 -10.67 7.86 -5.97
N ALA A 22 -11.54 6.87 -5.77
CA ALA A 22 -12.91 6.88 -6.27
C ALA A 22 -13.89 7.45 -5.25
N ASP A 23 -13.63 7.22 -3.96
CA ASP A 23 -14.42 7.76 -2.85
C ASP A 23 -13.52 8.44 -1.80
N PRO A 24 -12.98 9.63 -2.10
CA PRO A 24 -12.11 10.35 -1.19
C PRO A 24 -12.86 10.82 0.06
N VAL A 25 -12.34 10.49 1.24
CA VAL A 25 -12.86 10.88 2.56
C VAL A 25 -11.78 11.51 3.42
N ILE A 26 -12.14 12.57 4.13
CA ILE A 26 -11.30 13.28 5.08
C ILE A 26 -11.51 12.68 6.47
N VAL A 27 -10.40 12.46 7.19
CA VAL A 27 -10.39 12.18 8.63
C VAL A 27 -10.19 13.47 9.44
N SER A 28 -10.34 13.41 10.77
CA SER A 28 -10.19 14.59 11.66
C SER A 28 -8.88 15.35 11.52
N THR A 29 -7.82 14.70 11.03
CA THR A 29 -6.49 15.26 10.86
C THR A 29 -6.33 16.05 9.55
N GLY A 30 -7.38 16.10 8.71
CA GLY A 30 -7.37 16.80 7.42
C GLY A 30 -6.85 15.97 6.25
N HIS A 31 -6.27 14.81 6.51
CA HIS A 31 -5.80 13.90 5.45
C HIS A 31 -6.98 13.24 4.72
N THR A 32 -6.80 12.99 3.43
CA THR A 32 -7.81 12.34 2.58
C THR A 32 -7.36 10.93 2.19
N PHE A 33 -8.30 9.98 2.23
CA PHE A 33 -8.07 8.58 1.88
C PHE A 33 -9.20 8.04 1.01
N GLU A 34 -8.95 6.93 0.32
CA GLU A 34 -10.02 6.09 -0.20
C GLU A 34 -10.78 5.45 0.97
N ARG A 35 -12.11 5.58 0.99
CA ARG A 35 -12.96 5.10 2.09
C ARG A 35 -12.74 3.64 2.40
N GLY A 36 -12.70 2.78 1.37
CA GLY A 36 -12.53 1.34 1.56
C GLY A 36 -11.23 1.00 2.29
N CYS A 37 -10.14 1.69 1.94
CA CYS A 37 -8.81 1.44 2.49
C CYS A 37 -8.70 1.87 3.95
N ILE A 38 -9.15 3.08 4.32
CA ILE A 38 -9.05 3.55 5.70
C ILE A 38 -9.95 2.74 6.65
N LEU A 39 -11.12 2.28 6.18
CA LEU A 39 -11.98 1.39 6.95
C LEU A 39 -11.34 0.00 7.12
N ALA A 40 -10.65 -0.52 6.09
CA ALA A 40 -9.93 -1.79 6.18
C ALA A 40 -8.75 -1.74 7.17
N CYS A 41 -8.06 -0.59 7.28
CA CYS A 41 -7.04 -0.36 8.31
C CYS A 41 -7.61 -0.53 9.73
N VAL A 42 -8.74 0.12 10.02
CA VAL A 42 -9.43 -0.02 11.31
C VAL A 42 -9.88 -1.46 11.55
N ASP A 43 -10.49 -2.09 10.54
CA ASP A 43 -11.01 -3.47 10.62
C ASP A 43 -9.91 -4.52 10.84
N LEU A 44 -8.67 -4.23 10.45
CA LEU A 44 -7.50 -5.09 10.64
C LEU A 44 -6.63 -4.67 11.84
N GLY A 45 -7.03 -3.62 12.58
CA GLY A 45 -6.28 -3.11 13.73
C GLY A 45 -4.89 -2.60 13.35
N PHE A 46 -4.75 -1.97 12.19
CA PHE A 46 -3.48 -1.52 11.64
C PHE A 46 -3.48 -0.02 11.32
N THR A 47 -2.47 0.68 11.82
CA THR A 47 -2.14 2.06 11.41
C THR A 47 -0.86 2.02 10.58
N PRO A 48 -0.90 2.35 9.28
CA PRO A 48 0.32 2.46 8.47
C PRO A 48 1.32 3.44 9.10
N SER A 49 2.60 3.05 9.15
CA SER A 49 3.65 3.84 9.81
C SER A 49 3.79 5.25 9.23
N LEU A 50 3.53 5.41 7.93
CA LEU A 50 3.56 6.71 7.23
C LEU A 50 2.50 7.71 7.72
N LEU A 51 1.48 7.24 8.43
CA LEU A 51 0.41 8.09 8.96
C LEU A 51 0.66 8.52 10.42
N PHE A 52 1.63 7.92 11.11
CA PHE A 52 2.00 8.26 12.47
C PHE A 52 2.99 9.46 12.51
N PRO A 53 2.92 10.38 13.49
CA PRO A 53 1.95 10.47 14.59
C PRO A 53 0.66 11.19 14.20
N CYS A 54 0.53 11.62 12.95
CA CYS A 54 -0.57 12.46 12.48
C CYS A 54 -1.93 11.80 12.65
N LEU A 55 -2.03 10.48 12.47
CA LEU A 55 -3.26 9.70 12.59
C LEU A 55 -2.96 8.37 13.30
N ASP A 56 -3.64 8.13 14.41
CA ASP A 56 -3.61 6.86 15.12
C ASP A 56 -4.99 6.19 15.08
N LEU A 57 -5.08 5.04 14.41
CA LEU A 57 -6.30 4.25 14.28
C LEU A 57 -6.46 3.21 15.40
N SER A 58 -5.44 3.02 16.26
CA SER A 58 -5.43 1.97 17.28
C SER A 58 -6.52 2.15 18.35
N ALA A 59 -6.93 3.39 18.60
CA ALA A 59 -8.00 3.72 19.54
C ALA A 59 -9.42 3.44 18.98
N ILE A 60 -9.55 3.12 17.69
CA ILE A 60 -10.84 2.96 17.01
C ILE A 60 -11.21 1.49 16.99
N SER A 61 -12.25 1.11 17.72
CA SER A 61 -12.65 -0.30 17.89
C SER A 61 -13.42 -0.90 16.71
N LYS A 62 -14.04 -0.08 15.87
CA LYS A 62 -14.80 -0.53 14.69
C LYS A 62 -14.77 0.49 13.56
N PRO A 63 -14.87 0.06 12.28
CA PRO A 63 -14.87 0.99 11.15
C PRO A 63 -15.99 2.04 11.21
N SER A 64 -17.16 1.70 11.76
CA SER A 64 -18.30 2.62 11.90
C SER A 64 -18.12 3.72 12.96
N SER A 65 -17.10 3.61 13.83
CA SER A 65 -16.75 4.66 14.80
C SER A 65 -15.70 5.65 14.30
N LEU A 66 -15.12 5.43 13.12
CA LEU A 66 -14.18 6.36 12.51
C LEU A 66 -14.97 7.55 11.89
N PRO A 67 -14.77 8.80 12.35
CA PRO A 67 -15.40 9.95 11.71
C PRO A 67 -14.78 10.18 10.32
N LEU A 68 -15.62 10.06 9.29
CA LEU A 68 -15.25 10.25 7.88
C LEU A 68 -16.14 11.30 7.24
N PHE A 69 -15.51 12.31 6.64
CA PHE A 69 -16.19 13.39 5.93
C PHE A 69 -15.95 13.26 4.43
N PRO A 70 -17.00 13.15 3.58
CA PRO A 70 -16.80 13.07 2.13
C PRO A 70 -16.06 14.30 1.57
N ASN A 71 -15.03 14.09 0.74
CA ASN A 71 -14.34 15.17 0.03
C ASN A 71 -14.89 15.32 -1.39
N ILE A 72 -16.06 15.95 -1.50
CA ILE A 72 -16.77 16.11 -2.78
C ILE A 72 -15.96 16.97 -3.77
N ASN A 73 -15.23 17.95 -3.26
CA ASN A 73 -14.38 18.82 -4.07
C ASN A 73 -13.26 18.03 -4.72
N LEU A 74 -12.54 17.21 -3.95
CA LEU A 74 -11.47 16.36 -4.49
C LEU A 74 -12.02 15.31 -5.45
N LYS A 75 -13.16 14.67 -5.12
CA LYS A 75 -13.83 13.73 -6.02
C LYS A 75 -14.13 14.35 -7.37
N THR A 76 -14.64 15.58 -7.37
CA THR A 76 -14.94 16.34 -8.60
C THR A 76 -13.65 16.71 -9.34
N ALA A 77 -12.61 17.13 -8.64
CA ALA A 77 -11.31 17.46 -9.21
C ALA A 77 -10.67 16.25 -9.91
N ILE A 78 -10.69 15.07 -9.27
CA ILE A 78 -10.22 13.80 -9.84
C ILE A 78 -10.96 13.47 -11.13
N LEU A 79 -12.29 13.50 -11.11
CA LEU A 79 -13.10 13.19 -12.30
C LEU A 79 -12.88 14.18 -13.45
N ASN A 80 -12.72 15.46 -13.13
CA ASN A 80 -12.41 16.50 -14.10
C ASN A 80 -11.02 16.30 -14.70
N TRP A 81 -10.03 15.95 -13.88
CA TRP A 81 -8.69 15.63 -14.36
C TRP A 81 -8.70 14.43 -15.29
N CYS A 82 -9.32 13.30 -14.90
CA CYS A 82 -9.49 12.12 -15.77
C CYS A 82 -10.12 12.48 -17.12
N THR A 83 -11.15 13.33 -17.11
CA THR A 83 -11.83 13.76 -18.34
C THR A 83 -10.91 14.60 -19.22
N LYS A 84 -10.10 15.48 -18.64
CA LYS A 84 -9.18 16.37 -19.37
C LYS A 84 -7.97 15.63 -19.94
N THR A 85 -7.43 14.66 -19.21
CA THR A 85 -6.22 13.93 -19.60
C THR A 85 -6.52 12.64 -20.37
N GLY A 86 -7.79 12.21 -20.41
CA GLY A 86 -8.18 10.90 -20.94
C GLY A 86 -7.84 9.74 -19.99
N PHE A 87 -7.38 10.02 -18.77
CA PHE A 87 -7.03 8.99 -17.80
C PHE A 87 -8.28 8.21 -17.36
N PRO A 88 -8.19 6.88 -17.16
CA PRO A 88 -9.31 6.08 -16.70
C PRO A 88 -9.91 6.60 -15.39
N LYS A 89 -11.24 6.70 -15.33
CA LYS A 89 -11.92 7.08 -14.09
C LYS A 89 -11.72 5.99 -13.03
N PRO A 90 -11.50 6.35 -11.77
CA PRO A 90 -11.30 5.37 -10.71
C PRO A 90 -12.64 4.68 -10.38
N PHE A 91 -12.55 3.40 -10.04
CA PHE A 91 -13.68 2.62 -9.54
C PHE A 91 -13.56 2.43 -8.03
N PRO A 92 -14.68 2.45 -7.28
CA PRO A 92 -14.66 2.18 -5.85
C PRO A 92 -13.97 0.85 -5.54
N ILE A 93 -13.02 0.88 -4.61
CA ILE A 93 -12.32 -0.33 -4.16
C ILE A 93 -13.29 -1.15 -3.33
N THR A 94 -13.46 -2.43 -3.70
CA THR A 94 -14.31 -3.35 -2.93
C THR A 94 -13.72 -3.59 -1.55
N GLN A 95 -14.55 -3.94 -0.56
CA GLN A 95 -14.07 -4.23 0.78
C GLN A 95 -13.02 -5.36 0.80
N VAL A 96 -13.21 -6.38 -0.04
CA VAL A 96 -12.25 -7.50 -0.19
C VAL A 96 -10.91 -6.97 -0.71
N ALA A 97 -10.91 -6.22 -1.81
CA ALA A 97 -9.69 -5.66 -2.37
C ALA A 97 -8.98 -4.71 -1.41
N ALA A 98 -9.72 -3.85 -0.70
CA ALA A 98 -9.16 -2.95 0.30
C ALA A 98 -8.46 -3.72 1.44
N ARG A 99 -9.07 -4.81 1.93
CA ARG A 99 -8.45 -5.66 2.96
C ARG A 99 -7.17 -6.35 2.45
N GLU A 100 -7.15 -6.82 1.21
CA GLU A 100 -5.94 -7.41 0.62
C GLU A 100 -4.80 -6.39 0.48
N ILE A 101 -5.11 -5.17 0.05
CA ILE A 101 -4.14 -4.06 -0.01
C ILE A 101 -3.54 -3.83 1.38
N VAL A 102 -4.39 -3.67 2.40
CA VAL A 102 -3.92 -3.39 3.77
C VAL A 102 -3.13 -4.57 4.35
N ARG A 103 -3.53 -5.82 4.09
CA ARG A 103 -2.74 -7.01 4.47
C ARG A 103 -1.36 -7.02 3.83
N GLY A 104 -1.27 -6.63 2.56
CA GLY A 104 0.00 -6.45 1.87
C GLY A 104 0.90 -5.42 2.54
N LEU A 105 0.34 -4.28 2.97
CA LEU A 105 1.09 -3.26 3.73
C LEU A 105 1.57 -3.78 5.07
N ILE A 106 0.70 -4.46 5.84
CA ILE A 106 1.07 -5.09 7.11
C ILE A 106 2.24 -6.06 6.92
N ALA A 107 2.20 -6.89 5.87
CA ALA A 107 3.28 -7.82 5.57
C ALA A 107 4.59 -7.09 5.27
N ARG A 108 4.54 -6.00 4.50
CA ARG A 108 5.72 -5.18 4.17
C ARG A 108 6.33 -4.49 5.39
N GLU A 109 5.51 -3.94 6.29
CA GLU A 109 5.98 -3.27 7.51
C GLU A 109 6.52 -4.26 8.56
N LYS A 110 6.13 -5.55 8.48
CA LYS A 110 6.64 -6.60 9.35
C LYS A 110 7.95 -7.24 8.90
N ILE A 111 8.42 -6.98 7.67
CA ILE A 111 9.72 -7.48 7.21
C ILE A 111 10.81 -6.62 7.86
N PRO A 112 11.70 -7.21 8.69
CA PRO A 112 12.90 -6.50 9.14
C PRO A 112 13.74 -6.14 7.92
N ALA A 113 14.28 -4.92 7.87
CA ALA A 113 15.09 -4.40 6.75
C ALA A 113 16.24 -5.31 6.28
N ALA A 114 16.58 -6.38 7.00
CA ALA A 114 17.58 -7.37 6.66
C ALA A 114 17.15 -8.40 5.60
N GLU A 115 15.85 -8.64 5.36
CA GLU A 115 15.39 -9.74 4.48
C GLU A 115 14.96 -9.28 3.08
N SER A 116 14.69 -7.98 2.89
CA SER A 116 14.27 -7.41 1.60
C SER A 116 15.31 -7.49 0.48
N ALA A 117 16.60 -7.70 0.81
CA ALA A 117 17.68 -7.79 -0.16
C ALA A 117 17.79 -9.16 -0.88
N GLN A 118 17.06 -10.19 -0.43
CA GLN A 118 17.26 -11.56 -0.93
C GLN A 118 16.22 -12.03 -1.96
N LEU A 119 15.10 -11.32 -2.10
CA LEU A 119 14.04 -11.69 -3.06
C LEU A 119 14.32 -11.22 -4.51
N MET A 120 15.36 -10.42 -4.74
CA MET A 120 15.74 -9.91 -6.06
C MET A 120 16.78 -10.76 -6.80
N ASN A 121 17.31 -11.81 -6.17
CA ASN A 121 18.44 -12.59 -6.72
C ASN A 121 18.11 -14.02 -7.16
N THR A 122 16.86 -14.49 -7.14
CA THR A 122 16.56 -15.92 -7.42
C THR A 122 15.95 -16.22 -8.79
N THR A 123 15.80 -15.23 -9.67
CA THR A 123 15.41 -15.47 -11.07
C THR A 123 16.56 -15.16 -12.03
N SER A 124 17.62 -15.97 -11.98
CA SER A 124 18.43 -16.42 -13.13
C SER A 124 19.67 -17.16 -12.64
N LEU A 125 19.70 -18.49 -12.80
CA LEU A 125 20.76 -19.25 -13.49
C LEU A 125 20.53 -20.77 -13.31
N GLN A 126 19.98 -21.32 -14.38
CA GLN A 126 20.16 -22.64 -14.98
C GLN A 126 20.94 -23.73 -14.22
N ASN A 127 20.28 -24.89 -14.09
CA ASN A 127 20.79 -26.24 -14.35
C ASN A 127 22.30 -26.39 -14.65
N SER A 128 23.04 -27.10 -13.79
CA SER A 128 23.91 -28.19 -14.24
C SER A 128 24.31 -29.13 -13.10
N ASN A 129 24.31 -30.42 -13.42
CA ASN A 129 24.63 -31.57 -12.60
C ASN A 129 26.09 -31.55 -12.05
N ARG A 130 26.32 -32.19 -10.89
CA ARG A 130 27.10 -33.45 -10.71
C ARG A 130 27.77 -33.55 -9.31
N HIS A 131 27.42 -34.64 -8.61
CA HIS A 131 28.28 -35.59 -7.85
C HIS A 131 29.22 -35.14 -6.71
N ASN A 132 29.22 -36.02 -5.68
CA ASN A 132 30.29 -36.37 -4.72
C ASN A 132 30.54 -35.37 -3.58
N SER A 133 30.22 -35.68 -2.31
CA SER A 133 30.77 -36.68 -1.35
C SER A 133 31.64 -35.97 -0.31
N GLU A 134 31.36 -36.24 0.98
CA GLU A 134 32.22 -36.05 2.17
C GLU A 134 33.42 -35.09 2.10
N PHE A 135 33.48 -34.12 3.03
CA PHE A 135 34.56 -34.14 4.03
C PHE A 135 34.29 -33.20 5.22
N LEU A 136 34.96 -33.54 6.31
CA LEU A 136 34.77 -33.21 7.72
C LEU A 136 35.58 -31.96 8.16
N ILE A 137 35.31 -31.49 9.39
CA ILE A 137 36.24 -30.85 10.37
C ILE A 137 36.11 -29.32 10.62
N LEU A 138 35.40 -29.00 11.72
CA LEU A 138 35.84 -28.28 12.93
C LEU A 138 37.10 -27.38 12.88
N HIS A 139 37.02 -26.07 13.17
CA HIS A 139 37.84 -25.43 14.24
C HIS A 139 37.53 -23.94 14.51
N HIS A 140 37.30 -23.66 15.80
CA HIS A 140 37.77 -22.53 16.62
C HIS A 140 37.34 -21.08 16.34
N CYS A 141 36.47 -20.58 17.22
CA CYS A 141 36.54 -19.21 17.73
C CYS A 141 37.71 -19.07 18.71
N LYS A 142 38.51 -18.01 18.52
CA LYS A 142 39.17 -17.27 19.60
C LYS A 142 38.50 -15.91 19.69
#